data_AF-A0A2D7V4K9-F1
#
_entry.id   AF-A0A2D7V4K9-F1
#
_cell.length_a   1.000
_cell.length_b   1.000
_cell.length_c   1.000
_cell.angle_alpha   90.00
_cell.angle_beta   90.00
_cell.angle_gamma   90.00
#
_symmetry.space_group_name_H-M   'P 1'
#
loop_
_entity.id
_entity.type
_entity.pdbx_description
1 polymer ?
#
loop_
_entity_poly.entity_id
_entity_poly.type
_entity_poly.pdbx_seq_one_letter_code
_entity_poly.pdbx_strand_id
1 'polypeptide(L)'
;MTCRSEPCSYPNHLHRFCLKDEKRKLAKDFLIPSHVGLSFRKVDMMWTNLLTRQRSIFAVAFLLYLLPSAKPVFGNVEIANLKQDLQLFSREVAGLRSEVEQMRRENAQLRMTLEQVVRQSKVHSGDSQGMMAQVDGRLRIIEKRVSANEQAVTGLQSNVDSKMRDLISQMNKGFEKVSSSSAQSSPPQKTFSEDYPQTGFVHKVEKGETVSSIAKKYQSKITWIINANRIADATKVNVGRDLFVPQK
;
A
#
# COMPACT_ATOMS: atom_id res chain seq x y z
N MET A 1 57.38 1.26 4.69
CA MET A 1 57.86 2.60 5.07
C MET A 1 57.45 2.86 6.50
N THR A 2 58.45 2.97 7.37
CA THR A 2 58.55 3.80 8.59
C THR A 2 57.42 3.84 9.63
N CYS A 3 57.84 3.46 10.84
CA CYS A 3 57.23 3.59 12.17
C CYS A 3 56.93 5.03 12.64
N ARG A 4 56.35 5.06 13.86
CA ARG A 4 56.08 6.15 14.84
C ARG A 4 54.70 6.80 14.69
N SER A 5 53.88 6.93 15.74
CA SER A 5 54.22 7.18 17.15
C SER A 5 52.99 7.08 18.06
N GLU A 6 53.11 6.37 19.19
CA GLU A 6 52.42 6.69 20.46
C GLU A 6 53.27 7.73 21.23
N PRO A 7 52.68 8.54 22.14
CA PRO A 7 52.58 8.18 23.58
C PRO A 7 51.29 8.74 24.24
N CYS A 8 50.81 8.36 25.43
CA CYS A 8 51.47 8.42 26.73
C CYS A 8 50.76 7.52 27.77
N SER A 9 51.57 6.80 28.54
CA SER A 9 51.21 6.15 29.81
C SER A 9 51.81 6.95 30.98
N TYR A 10 51.02 7.15 32.03
CA TYR A 10 51.45 7.51 33.39
C TYR A 10 52.44 6.46 33.95
N PRO A 11 53.31 6.76 34.96
CA PRO A 11 52.86 6.81 36.36
C PRO A 11 53.66 7.70 37.36
N ASN A 12 53.11 7.78 38.58
CA ASN A 12 53.61 8.41 39.81
C ASN A 12 54.91 7.80 40.37
N HIS A 13 55.70 8.57 41.14
CA HIS A 13 56.24 8.14 42.45
C HIS A 13 56.85 9.30 43.29
N LEU A 14 56.54 9.32 44.58
CA LEU A 14 57.13 10.15 45.64
C LEU A 14 58.58 9.72 45.97
N HIS A 15 59.41 10.68 46.45
CA HIS A 15 59.99 10.78 47.81
C HIS A 15 61.41 11.41 47.82
N ARG A 16 61.62 12.38 48.75
CA ARG A 16 62.72 12.44 49.75
C ARG A 16 63.91 13.45 49.57
N PHE A 17 64.00 14.35 50.56
CA PHE A 17 65.15 15.04 51.22
C PHE A 17 66.30 15.68 50.39
N CYS A 18 66.60 16.97 50.64
CA CYS A 18 67.66 17.39 51.59
C CYS A 18 67.78 18.93 51.72
N LEU A 19 67.75 19.43 52.96
CA LEU A 19 68.13 20.78 53.39
C LEU A 19 69.65 20.84 53.59
N LYS A 20 70.36 21.88 53.12
CA LYS A 20 71.34 22.62 53.95
C LYS A 20 71.94 23.87 53.26
N ASP A 21 71.93 24.98 54.02
CA ASP A 21 72.95 26.02 54.21
C ASP A 21 73.62 26.68 52.98
N GLU A 22 73.79 28.01 52.90
CA GLU A 22 74.76 28.73 53.75
C GLU A 22 74.54 30.26 53.68
N LYS A 23 74.00 30.84 54.76
CA LYS A 23 74.10 32.28 55.08
C LYS A 23 75.19 32.47 56.14
N ARG A 24 76.25 33.22 55.82
CA ARG A 24 76.93 34.19 56.72
C ARG A 24 78.31 34.62 56.17
N LYS A 25 78.43 35.91 55.82
CA LYS A 25 79.64 36.73 55.99
C LYS A 25 79.14 38.05 56.61
N LEU A 26 79.13 38.20 57.94
CA LEU A 26 80.21 38.78 58.76
C LEU A 26 80.64 40.13 58.15
N ALA A 27 80.08 41.29 58.50
CA ALA A 27 79.94 41.91 59.82
C ALA A 27 81.25 41.89 60.61
N LYS A 28 82.09 42.90 60.35
CA LYS A 28 83.23 43.29 61.19
C LYS A 28 83.38 44.81 61.20
N ASP A 29 83.35 45.32 62.43
CA ASP A 29 84.19 46.38 62.98
C ASP A 29 84.06 47.79 62.39
N PHE A 30 83.42 48.71 63.13
CA PHE A 30 84.09 49.97 63.46
C PHE A 30 83.51 50.66 64.70
N LEU A 31 84.43 51.07 65.56
CA LEU A 31 84.29 51.59 66.92
C LEU A 31 83.63 52.98 67.00
N ILE A 32 82.98 53.23 68.14
CA ILE A 32 82.68 54.57 68.68
C ILE A 32 83.75 54.90 69.74
N PRO A 33 84.19 56.16 69.86
CA PRO A 33 84.64 56.69 71.15
C PRO A 33 83.83 57.93 71.59
N SER A 34 83.53 57.89 72.89
CA SER A 34 82.95 58.92 73.76
C SER A 34 83.91 60.05 74.10
N HIS A 35 83.42 61.30 74.24
CA HIS A 35 83.99 62.28 75.19
C HIS A 35 82.95 63.32 75.65
N VAL A 36 83.06 63.67 76.93
CA VAL A 36 82.16 64.44 77.81
C VAL A 36 82.48 65.95 77.77
N GLY A 37 81.50 66.84 78.02
CA GLY A 37 81.77 68.22 78.48
C GLY A 37 80.64 69.24 78.30
N LEU A 38 80.08 69.74 79.41
CA LEU A 38 78.96 70.68 79.52
C LEU A 38 79.23 72.12 79.02
N SER A 39 78.16 72.77 78.53
CA SER A 39 77.87 74.20 78.85
C SER A 39 76.35 74.39 78.99
N PHE A 40 75.88 74.19 80.22
CA PHE A 40 74.53 74.41 80.72
C PHE A 40 74.33 75.91 80.93
N ARG A 41 73.36 76.55 80.25
CA ARG A 41 72.60 77.77 80.63
C ARG A 41 71.93 78.46 79.44
N LYS A 42 72.35 78.19 78.19
CA LYS A 42 71.66 78.67 76.97
C LYS A 42 70.70 77.63 76.36
N VAL A 43 70.79 76.41 76.85
CA VAL A 43 70.06 75.22 76.39
C VAL A 43 68.67 75.13 77.03
N ASP A 44 68.48 75.59 78.27
CA ASP A 44 67.20 75.48 79.01
C ASP A 44 66.03 76.23 78.36
N MET A 45 66.28 77.39 77.74
CA MET A 45 65.21 78.20 77.13
C MET A 45 64.83 77.73 75.71
N MET A 46 65.73 77.04 75.00
CA MET A 46 65.41 76.38 73.73
C MET A 46 64.77 75.00 73.93
N TRP A 47 65.10 74.31 75.04
CA TRP A 47 64.54 72.99 75.33
C TRP A 47 63.10 73.03 75.81
N THR A 48 62.66 74.04 76.56
CA THR A 48 61.26 74.15 77.00
C THR A 48 60.28 74.37 75.84
N ASN A 49 60.67 75.16 74.83
CA ASN A 49 59.88 75.37 73.60
C ASN A 49 59.93 74.15 72.65
N LEU A 50 61.01 73.37 72.65
CA LEU A 50 61.11 72.14 71.85
C LEU A 50 60.32 70.98 72.49
N LEU A 51 60.31 70.90 73.83
CA LEU A 51 59.57 69.90 74.60
C LEU A 51 58.05 70.14 74.54
N THR A 52 57.57 71.38 74.57
CA THR A 52 56.13 71.68 74.37
C THR A 52 55.67 71.39 72.95
N ARG A 53 56.51 71.70 71.96
CA ARG A 53 56.23 71.39 70.55
C ARG A 53 56.23 69.89 70.26
N GLN A 54 57.18 69.13 70.85
CA GLN A 54 57.16 67.67 70.76
C GLN A 54 55.98 67.04 71.49
N ARG A 55 55.61 67.51 72.70
CA ARG A 55 54.43 66.99 73.41
C ARG A 55 53.13 67.22 72.66
N SER A 56 53.00 68.33 71.93
CA SER A 56 51.84 68.59 71.06
C SER A 56 51.81 67.67 69.84
N ILE A 57 52.98 67.40 69.22
CA ILE A 57 53.08 66.45 68.10
C ILE A 57 52.76 65.01 68.57
N PHE A 58 53.28 64.59 69.73
CA PHE A 58 52.94 63.29 70.31
C PHE A 58 51.48 63.22 70.75
N ALA A 59 50.88 64.30 71.25
CA ALA A 59 49.46 64.33 71.59
C ALA A 59 48.57 64.22 70.34
N VAL A 60 48.90 64.92 69.25
CA VAL A 60 48.18 64.81 67.97
C VAL A 60 48.38 63.44 67.35
N ALA A 61 49.59 62.88 67.39
CA ALA A 61 49.85 61.52 66.91
C ALA A 61 49.13 60.45 67.74
N PHE A 62 49.06 60.62 69.06
CA PHE A 62 48.31 59.74 69.96
C PHE A 62 46.80 59.88 69.75
N LEU A 63 46.30 61.10 69.49
CA LEU A 63 44.90 61.35 69.11
C LEU A 63 44.57 60.71 67.75
N LEU A 64 45.49 60.77 66.79
CA LEU A 64 45.37 60.10 65.48
C LEU A 64 45.45 58.58 65.58
N TYR A 65 46.21 58.06 66.54
CA TYR A 65 46.37 56.62 66.79
C TYR A 65 45.19 56.04 67.60
N LEU A 66 44.54 56.86 68.43
CA LEU A 66 43.34 56.50 69.19
C LEU A 66 42.04 56.63 68.38
N LEU A 67 42.11 57.16 67.15
CA LEU A 67 40.97 57.10 66.22
C LEU A 67 40.72 55.63 65.86
N PRO A 68 39.58 55.04 66.27
CA PRO A 68 39.22 53.71 65.82
C PRO A 68 39.10 53.78 64.30
N SER A 69 39.80 52.90 63.60
CA SER A 69 39.61 52.71 62.17
C SER A 69 38.19 52.22 61.95
N ALA A 70 37.28 53.15 61.65
CA ALA A 70 35.97 52.83 61.12
C ALA A 70 36.19 52.18 59.75
N LYS A 71 36.30 50.85 59.72
CA LYS A 71 36.23 50.09 58.48
C LYS A 71 34.88 50.44 57.84
N PRO A 72 34.82 50.79 56.54
CA PRO A 72 33.55 51.08 55.90
C PRO A 72 32.75 49.78 55.83
N VAL A 73 31.81 49.59 56.77
CA VAL A 73 30.93 48.40 56.82
C VAL A 73 29.89 48.42 55.69
N PHE A 74 29.70 49.56 55.02
CA PHE A 74 28.65 49.75 54.03
C PHE A 74 28.98 49.28 52.60
N GLY A 75 30.26 49.26 52.18
CA GLY A 75 30.64 48.79 50.83
C GLY A 75 30.70 47.27 50.67
N ASN A 76 30.90 46.55 51.78
CA ASN A 76 31.03 45.09 51.75
C ASN A 76 29.68 44.39 51.52
N VAL A 77 28.57 45.02 51.88
CA VAL A 77 27.22 44.45 51.74
C VAL A 77 26.75 44.49 50.30
N GLU A 78 27.04 45.58 49.58
CA GLU A 78 26.72 45.70 48.14
C GLU A 78 27.57 44.75 47.29
N ILE A 79 28.87 44.62 47.62
CA ILE A 79 29.77 43.65 46.96
C ILE A 79 29.36 42.20 47.28
N ALA A 80 28.87 41.93 48.50
CA ALA A 80 28.36 40.61 48.87
C ALA A 80 27.06 40.27 48.12
N ASN A 81 26.15 41.25 47.96
CA ASN A 81 24.91 41.06 47.23
C ASN A 81 25.17 40.84 45.73
N LEU A 82 26.03 41.66 45.12
CA LEU A 82 26.46 41.47 43.72
C LEU A 82 27.17 40.13 43.49
N LYS A 83 27.97 39.67 44.45
CA LYS A 83 28.61 38.35 44.38
C LYS A 83 27.56 37.23 44.42
N GLN A 84 26.53 37.38 45.23
CA GLN A 84 25.41 36.45 45.30
C GLN A 84 24.61 36.43 43.99
N ASP A 85 24.32 37.61 43.42
CA ASP A 85 23.61 37.73 42.14
C ASP A 85 24.41 37.15 40.98
N LEU A 86 25.74 37.35 40.94
CA LEU A 86 26.59 36.71 39.94
C LEU A 86 26.61 35.18 40.07
N GLN A 87 26.56 34.67 41.30
CA GLN A 87 26.44 33.22 41.53
C GLN A 87 25.09 32.70 41.03
N LEU A 88 24.00 33.43 41.27
CA LEU A 88 22.68 33.08 40.76
C LEU A 88 22.65 33.12 39.23
N PHE A 89 23.15 34.19 38.63
CA PHE A 89 23.24 34.36 37.18
C PHE A 89 24.08 33.24 36.54
N SER A 90 25.21 32.86 37.15
CA SER A 90 26.04 31.76 36.65
C SER A 90 25.29 30.41 36.63
N ARG A 91 24.40 30.18 37.61
CA ARG A 91 23.56 28.99 37.68
C ARG A 91 22.47 29.01 36.62
N GLU A 92 21.85 30.16 36.38
CA GLU A 92 20.86 30.34 35.31
C GLU A 92 21.50 30.15 33.93
N VAL A 93 22.68 30.74 33.68
CA VAL A 93 23.42 30.56 32.43
C VAL A 93 23.83 29.10 32.21
N ALA A 94 24.23 28.40 33.28
CA ALA A 94 24.51 26.96 33.19
C ALA A 94 23.24 26.16 32.84
N GLY A 95 22.09 26.54 33.42
CA GLY A 95 20.78 25.98 33.08
C GLY A 95 20.41 26.21 31.62
N LEU A 96 20.45 27.46 31.16
CA LEU A 96 20.15 27.84 29.77
C LEU A 96 21.08 27.15 28.77
N ARG A 97 22.38 27.02 29.10
CA ARG A 97 23.31 26.27 28.26
C ARG A 97 22.93 24.81 28.14
N SER A 98 22.54 24.17 29.25
CA SER A 98 22.09 22.78 29.24
C SER A 98 20.82 22.59 28.41
N GLU A 99 19.88 23.54 28.49
CA GLU A 99 18.64 23.53 27.72
C GLU A 99 18.90 23.74 26.22
N VAL A 100 19.81 24.63 25.84
CA VAL A 100 20.23 24.80 24.44
C VAL A 100 20.90 23.54 23.91
N GLU A 101 21.75 22.89 24.71
CA GLU A 101 22.38 21.62 24.33
C GLU A 101 21.33 20.51 24.19
N GLN A 102 20.33 20.46 25.06
CA GLN A 102 19.20 19.53 24.96
C GLN A 102 18.36 19.80 23.69
N MET A 103 17.95 21.05 23.46
CA MET A 103 17.21 21.45 22.27
C MET A 103 17.96 21.14 20.97
N ARG A 104 19.29 21.28 20.98
CA ARG A 104 20.13 20.90 19.81
C ARG A 104 20.12 19.39 19.59
N ARG A 105 20.13 18.58 20.65
CA ARG A 105 19.99 17.11 20.56
C ARG A 105 18.62 16.72 20.05
N GLU A 106 17.55 17.31 20.58
CA GLU A 106 16.18 17.06 20.14
C GLU A 106 15.99 17.45 18.67
N ASN A 107 16.49 18.61 18.24
CA ASN A 107 16.46 18.99 16.83
C ASN A 107 17.23 18.02 15.94
N ALA A 108 18.39 17.54 16.38
CA ALA A 108 19.14 16.53 15.64
C ALA A 108 18.37 15.20 15.55
N GLN A 109 17.74 14.77 16.65
CA GLN A 109 16.91 13.57 16.69
C GLN A 109 15.68 13.69 15.79
N LEU A 110 14.95 14.80 15.86
CA LEU A 110 13.79 15.06 15.01
C LEU A 110 14.15 15.02 13.52
N ARG A 111 15.31 15.58 13.14
CA ARG A 111 15.80 15.50 11.75
C ARG A 111 16.07 14.06 11.32
N MET A 112 16.69 13.26 12.17
CA MET A 112 16.93 11.84 11.88
C MET A 112 15.63 11.05 11.75
N THR A 113 14.66 11.27 12.64
CA THR A 113 13.33 10.64 12.56
C THR A 113 12.60 11.06 11.29
N LEU A 114 12.63 12.34 10.93
CA LEU A 114 12.04 12.85 9.70
C LEU A 114 12.66 12.18 8.47
N GLU A 115 13.99 12.10 8.40
CA GLU A 115 14.68 11.40 7.31
C GLU A 115 14.32 9.92 7.25
N GLN A 116 14.21 9.25 8.39
CA GLN A 116 13.78 7.85 8.45
C GLN A 116 12.34 7.68 7.95
N VAL A 117 11.42 8.56 8.36
CA VAL A 117 10.03 8.56 7.88
C VAL A 117 9.98 8.84 6.38
N VAL A 118 10.78 9.78 5.88
CA VAL A 118 10.88 10.08 4.43
C VAL A 118 11.49 8.91 3.67
N ARG A 119 12.47 8.19 4.22
CA ARG A 119 13.02 6.97 3.60
C ARG A 119 12.00 5.83 3.62
N GLN A 120 11.31 5.60 4.74
CA GLN A 120 10.26 4.58 4.84
C GLN A 120 9.08 4.87 3.90
N SER A 121 8.67 6.14 3.78
CA SER A 121 7.65 6.54 2.83
C SER A 121 8.15 6.38 1.39
N LYS A 122 9.37 6.79 1.06
CA LYS A 122 9.95 6.59 -0.29
C LYS A 122 10.12 5.12 -0.65
N VAL A 123 10.40 4.24 0.32
CA VAL A 123 10.41 2.78 0.12
C VAL A 123 8.99 2.24 -0.10
N HIS A 124 8.00 2.65 0.70
CA HIS A 124 6.59 2.27 0.48
C HIS A 124 6.02 2.81 -0.84
N SER A 125 6.38 4.04 -1.23
CA SER A 125 6.02 4.63 -2.51
C SER A 125 6.77 3.97 -3.67
N GLY A 126 8.04 3.59 -3.47
CA GLY A 126 8.83 2.85 -4.45
C GLY A 126 8.29 1.46 -4.72
N ASP A 127 7.82 0.76 -3.67
CA ASP A 127 7.14 -0.52 -3.79
C ASP A 127 5.76 -0.37 -4.46
N SER A 128 5.03 0.70 -4.13
CA SER A 128 3.78 1.07 -4.82
C SER A 128 3.99 1.40 -6.30
N GLN A 129 5.09 2.07 -6.66
CA GLN A 129 5.48 2.38 -8.04
C GLN A 129 5.84 1.10 -8.81
N GLY A 130 6.58 0.17 -8.18
CA GLY A 130 6.91 -1.14 -8.74
C GLY A 130 5.67 -2.01 -8.93
N MET A 131 4.75 -2.00 -7.96
CA MET A 131 3.46 -2.68 -8.05
C MET A 131 2.57 -2.07 -9.14
N MET A 132 2.57 -0.76 -9.33
CA MET A 132 1.86 -0.11 -10.46
C MET A 132 2.43 -0.55 -11.81
N ALA A 133 3.76 -0.63 -11.95
CA ALA A 133 4.38 -1.16 -13.17
C ALA A 133 4.03 -2.64 -13.41
N GLN A 134 3.93 -3.43 -12.35
CA GLN A 134 3.47 -4.82 -12.43
C GLN A 134 1.99 -4.91 -12.86
N VAL A 135 1.12 -4.08 -12.29
CA VAL A 135 -0.30 -4.00 -12.64
C VAL A 135 -0.47 -3.58 -14.10
N ASP A 136 0.29 -2.60 -14.57
CA ASP A 136 0.31 -2.15 -15.96
C ASP A 136 0.75 -3.26 -16.93
N GLY A 137 1.80 -4.02 -16.57
CA GLY A 137 2.21 -5.21 -17.32
C GLY A 137 1.11 -6.28 -17.40
N ARG A 138 0.42 -6.55 -16.28
CA ARG A 138 -0.71 -7.49 -16.25
C ARG A 138 -1.90 -6.99 -17.04
N LEU A 139 -2.17 -5.69 -17.02
CA LEU A 139 -3.28 -5.08 -17.75
C LEU A 139 -3.10 -5.25 -19.26
N ARG A 140 -1.90 -4.99 -19.80
CA ARG A 140 -1.61 -5.23 -21.23
C ARG A 140 -1.80 -6.68 -21.64
N ILE A 141 -1.41 -7.63 -20.78
CA ILE A 141 -1.60 -9.06 -21.05
C ILE A 141 -3.08 -9.41 -21.06
N ILE A 142 -3.85 -8.89 -20.10
CA ILE A 142 -5.30 -9.10 -20.05
C ILE A 142 -5.97 -8.50 -21.28
N GLU A 143 -5.64 -7.28 -21.66
CA GLU A 143 -6.16 -6.62 -22.87
C GLU A 143 -5.87 -7.42 -24.14
N LYS A 144 -4.64 -7.92 -24.29
CA LYS A 144 -4.27 -8.82 -25.39
C LYS A 144 -5.09 -10.11 -25.39
N ARG A 145 -5.32 -10.72 -24.23
CA ARG A 145 -6.13 -11.93 -24.10
C ARG A 145 -7.61 -11.66 -24.40
N VAL A 146 -8.14 -10.52 -23.96
CA VAL A 146 -9.53 -10.10 -24.22
C VAL A 146 -9.72 -9.90 -25.72
N SER A 147 -8.83 -9.18 -26.40
CA SER A 147 -8.89 -8.97 -27.86
C SER A 147 -8.76 -10.28 -28.64
N ALA A 148 -7.82 -11.17 -28.26
CA ALA A 148 -7.68 -12.48 -28.89
C ALA A 148 -8.92 -13.37 -28.67
N ASN A 149 -9.53 -13.29 -27.48
CA ASN A 149 -10.75 -14.03 -27.17
C ASN A 149 -11.96 -13.49 -27.94
N GLU A 150 -12.06 -12.17 -28.14
CA GLU A 150 -13.10 -11.54 -28.96
C GLU A 150 -13.01 -12.01 -30.43
N GLN A 151 -11.81 -12.12 -30.98
CA GLN A 151 -11.58 -12.71 -32.31
C GLN A 151 -11.96 -14.20 -32.35
N ALA A 152 -11.67 -14.96 -31.30
CA ALA A 152 -12.08 -16.37 -31.21
C ALA A 152 -13.60 -16.54 -31.18
N VAL A 153 -14.30 -15.69 -30.41
CA VAL A 153 -15.77 -15.71 -30.31
C VAL A 153 -16.44 -15.34 -31.65
N THR A 154 -15.93 -14.32 -32.35
CA THR A 154 -16.45 -13.95 -33.69
C THR A 154 -16.19 -15.05 -34.73
N GLY A 155 -15.02 -15.72 -34.65
CA GLY A 155 -14.72 -16.91 -35.44
C GLY A 155 -15.68 -18.07 -35.16
N LEU A 156 -16.03 -18.33 -33.90
CA LEU A 156 -17.02 -19.34 -33.53
C LEU A 156 -18.41 -19.01 -34.07
N GLN A 157 -18.84 -17.75 -33.98
CA GLN A 157 -20.13 -17.30 -34.50
C GLN A 157 -20.25 -17.61 -36.01
N SER A 158 -19.25 -17.23 -36.81
CA SER A 158 -19.25 -17.49 -38.25
C SER A 158 -19.22 -18.98 -38.62
N ASN A 159 -18.51 -19.80 -37.85
CA ASN A 159 -18.52 -21.26 -38.01
C ASN A 159 -19.92 -21.85 -37.73
N VAL A 160 -20.59 -21.36 -36.69
CA VAL A 160 -21.98 -21.76 -36.37
C VAL A 160 -22.92 -21.32 -37.49
N ASP A 161 -22.81 -20.08 -37.98
CA ASP A 161 -23.65 -19.56 -39.07
C ASP A 161 -23.44 -20.33 -40.38
N SER A 162 -22.21 -20.73 -40.69
CA SER A 162 -21.92 -21.58 -41.85
C SER A 162 -22.54 -22.98 -41.69
N LYS A 163 -22.35 -23.62 -40.52
CA LYS A 163 -22.94 -24.93 -40.25
C LYS A 163 -24.47 -24.89 -40.28
N MET A 164 -25.08 -23.82 -39.77
CA MET A 164 -26.52 -23.66 -39.79
C MET A 164 -27.06 -23.51 -41.22
N ARG A 165 -26.39 -22.72 -42.06
CA ARG A 165 -26.72 -22.62 -43.50
C ARG A 165 -26.58 -23.95 -44.22
N ASP A 166 -25.52 -24.71 -43.93
CA ASP A 166 -25.31 -26.04 -44.52
C ASP A 166 -26.40 -27.03 -44.09
N LEU A 167 -26.79 -27.03 -42.81
CA LEU A 167 -27.89 -27.86 -42.31
C LEU A 167 -29.22 -27.50 -42.98
N ILE A 168 -29.53 -26.21 -43.13
CA ILE A 168 -30.74 -25.74 -43.83
C ILE A 168 -30.72 -26.22 -45.29
N SER A 169 -29.57 -26.10 -45.97
CA SER A 169 -29.39 -26.56 -47.35
C SER A 169 -29.59 -28.07 -47.49
N GLN A 170 -29.01 -28.86 -46.58
CA GLN A 170 -29.16 -30.31 -46.56
C GLN A 170 -30.61 -30.73 -46.26
N MET A 171 -31.28 -30.05 -45.33
CA MET A 171 -32.68 -30.31 -44.99
C MET A 171 -33.60 -30.03 -46.18
N ASN A 172 -33.41 -28.90 -46.87
CA ASN A 172 -34.19 -28.57 -48.07
C ASN A 172 -33.96 -29.59 -49.20
N LYS A 173 -32.71 -29.97 -49.46
CA LYS A 173 -32.38 -31.03 -50.45
C LYS A 173 -32.97 -32.39 -50.07
N GLY A 174 -32.98 -32.73 -48.78
CA GLY A 174 -33.62 -33.94 -48.26
C GLY A 174 -35.13 -33.92 -48.51
N PHE A 175 -35.78 -32.77 -48.27
CA PHE A 175 -37.21 -32.57 -48.52
C PHE A 175 -37.58 -32.68 -50.00
N GLU A 176 -36.78 -32.10 -50.89
CA GLU A 176 -36.95 -32.26 -52.35
C GLU A 176 -36.83 -33.73 -52.76
N LYS A 177 -35.90 -34.48 -52.18
CA LYS A 177 -35.71 -35.90 -52.51
C LYS A 177 -36.89 -36.77 -52.07
N VAL A 178 -37.49 -36.50 -50.91
CA VAL A 178 -38.67 -37.24 -50.43
C VAL A 178 -39.96 -36.81 -51.13
N SER A 179 -40.11 -35.54 -51.49
CA SER A 179 -41.26 -35.06 -52.25
C SER A 179 -41.22 -35.52 -53.71
N SER A 180 -40.05 -35.47 -54.37
CA SER A 180 -39.89 -35.97 -55.75
C SER A 180 -40.01 -37.50 -55.86
N SER A 181 -39.61 -38.25 -54.84
CA SER A 181 -39.82 -39.72 -54.82
C SER A 181 -41.29 -40.11 -54.53
N SER A 182 -42.11 -39.21 -54.01
CA SER A 182 -43.57 -39.41 -53.87
C SER A 182 -44.39 -39.06 -55.13
N ALA A 183 -43.78 -38.44 -56.14
CA ALA A 183 -44.46 -38.05 -57.39
C ALA A 183 -44.46 -39.14 -58.48
N GLN A 184 -43.81 -40.29 -58.25
CA GLN A 184 -43.63 -41.32 -59.27
C GLN A 184 -43.88 -42.73 -58.74
N SER A 185 -45.05 -42.96 -58.15
CA SER A 185 -45.64 -44.30 -58.03
C SER A 185 -47.11 -44.22 -57.59
N SER A 186 -47.97 -43.73 -58.47
CA SER A 186 -49.41 -43.96 -58.36
C SER A 186 -49.74 -45.28 -59.07
N PRO A 187 -50.20 -46.34 -58.37
CA PRO A 187 -50.85 -47.47 -59.02
C PRO A 187 -52.05 -46.94 -59.81
N PRO A 188 -52.43 -47.55 -60.96
CA PRO A 188 -53.60 -47.12 -61.72
C PRO A 188 -54.83 -47.17 -60.83
N GLN A 189 -55.28 -45.99 -60.38
CA GLN A 189 -56.51 -45.84 -59.61
C GLN A 189 -57.66 -46.23 -60.55
N LYS A 190 -58.29 -47.38 -60.30
CA LYS A 190 -59.56 -47.72 -60.95
C LYS A 190 -60.58 -46.67 -60.54
N THR A 191 -60.90 -45.75 -61.43
CA THR A 191 -61.97 -44.77 -61.24
C THR A 191 -63.30 -45.50 -61.43
N PHE A 192 -64.13 -45.51 -60.38
CA PHE A 192 -65.49 -46.02 -60.47
C PHE A 192 -66.36 -44.94 -61.12
N SER A 193 -67.12 -45.29 -62.14
CA SER A 193 -68.08 -44.38 -62.77
C SER A 193 -69.48 -44.61 -62.21
N GLU A 194 -70.24 -43.55 -61.98
CA GLU A 194 -71.61 -43.63 -61.45
C GLU A 194 -72.66 -43.97 -62.53
N ASP A 195 -72.21 -44.51 -63.67
CA ASP A 195 -73.05 -44.90 -64.81
C ASP A 195 -73.64 -46.31 -64.60
N TYR A 196 -74.66 -46.40 -63.75
CA TYR A 196 -75.45 -47.61 -63.51
C TYR A 196 -76.89 -47.27 -63.09
N PRO A 197 -77.88 -48.15 -63.36
CA PRO A 197 -79.25 -47.97 -62.89
C PRO A 197 -79.33 -47.93 -61.36
N GLN A 198 -80.02 -46.93 -60.80
CA GLN A 198 -80.24 -46.83 -59.35
C GLN A 198 -81.38 -47.75 -58.86
N THR A 199 -82.09 -48.40 -59.79
CA THR A 199 -83.09 -49.41 -59.53
C THR A 199 -82.45 -50.79 -59.52
N GLY A 200 -82.75 -51.58 -58.48
CA GLY A 200 -82.17 -52.90 -58.31
C GLY A 200 -82.59 -53.50 -56.96
N PHE A 201 -81.94 -54.61 -56.60
CA PHE A 201 -82.15 -55.26 -55.32
C PHE A 201 -80.80 -55.67 -54.72
N VAL A 202 -80.82 -56.03 -53.43
CA VAL A 202 -79.63 -56.47 -52.71
C VAL A 202 -79.60 -58.00 -52.67
N HIS A 203 -78.50 -58.60 -53.14
CA HIS A 203 -78.26 -60.04 -53.10
C HIS A 203 -77.14 -60.36 -52.12
N LYS A 204 -77.37 -61.31 -51.22
CA LYS A 204 -76.34 -61.83 -50.32
C LYS A 204 -75.53 -62.88 -51.06
N VAL A 205 -74.21 -62.66 -51.18
CA VAL A 205 -73.32 -63.55 -51.91
C VAL A 205 -73.23 -64.92 -51.23
N GLU A 206 -73.58 -65.98 -51.94
CA GLU A 206 -73.47 -67.35 -51.44
C GLU A 206 -72.10 -67.99 -51.75
N LYS A 207 -71.81 -69.12 -51.10
CA LYS A 207 -70.53 -69.81 -51.26
C LYS A 207 -70.35 -70.27 -52.71
N GLY A 208 -69.33 -69.74 -53.39
CA GLY A 208 -68.99 -70.08 -54.79
C GLY A 208 -69.58 -69.12 -55.83
N GLU A 209 -70.34 -68.11 -55.43
CA GLU A 209 -70.78 -67.05 -56.34
C GLU A 209 -69.67 -66.01 -56.58
N THR A 210 -69.62 -65.48 -57.79
CA THR A 210 -68.73 -64.39 -58.22
C THR A 210 -69.57 -63.26 -58.81
N VAL A 211 -69.01 -62.04 -58.97
CA VAL A 211 -69.71 -60.93 -59.63
C VAL A 211 -70.23 -61.35 -61.02
N SER A 212 -69.43 -62.12 -61.75
CA SER A 212 -69.77 -62.62 -63.08
C SER A 212 -70.95 -63.61 -63.07
N SER A 213 -71.03 -64.51 -62.07
CA SER A 213 -72.15 -65.45 -61.99
C SER A 213 -73.44 -64.77 -61.52
N ILE A 214 -73.33 -63.83 -60.58
CA ILE A 214 -74.47 -63.04 -60.08
C ILE A 214 -75.03 -62.15 -61.20
N ALA A 215 -74.17 -61.46 -61.95
CA ALA A 215 -74.56 -60.66 -63.11
C ALA A 215 -75.35 -61.50 -64.12
N LYS A 216 -74.86 -62.70 -64.46
CA LYS A 216 -75.53 -63.62 -65.39
C LYS A 216 -76.87 -64.13 -64.85
N LYS A 217 -76.93 -64.53 -63.58
CA LYS A 217 -78.15 -65.06 -62.92
C LYS A 217 -79.31 -64.06 -62.98
N TYR A 218 -79.00 -62.78 -62.78
CA TYR A 218 -79.99 -61.70 -62.69
C TYR A 218 -80.02 -60.77 -63.92
N GLN A 219 -79.38 -61.18 -65.02
CA GLN A 219 -79.32 -60.44 -66.29
C GLN A 219 -78.80 -59.00 -66.13
N SER A 220 -77.91 -58.76 -65.17
CA SER A 220 -77.25 -57.49 -64.91
C SER A 220 -75.86 -57.41 -65.58
N LYS A 221 -75.24 -56.22 -65.59
CA LYS A 221 -73.89 -56.02 -66.11
C LYS A 221 -72.85 -56.07 -64.99
N ILE A 222 -71.73 -56.74 -65.26
CA ILE A 222 -70.60 -56.86 -64.33
C ILE A 222 -70.07 -55.45 -63.95
N THR A 223 -69.96 -54.54 -64.91
CA THR A 223 -69.50 -53.16 -64.68
C THR A 223 -70.42 -52.38 -63.76
N TRP A 224 -71.73 -52.56 -63.88
CA TRP A 224 -72.71 -51.92 -63.00
C TRP A 224 -72.58 -52.39 -61.55
N ILE A 225 -72.42 -53.70 -61.34
CA ILE A 225 -72.23 -54.26 -59.99
C ILE A 225 -70.89 -53.79 -59.40
N ILE A 226 -69.81 -53.76 -60.20
CA ILE A 226 -68.50 -53.27 -59.77
C ILE A 226 -68.57 -51.80 -59.34
N ASN A 227 -69.20 -50.96 -60.16
CA ASN A 227 -69.31 -49.53 -59.91
C ASN A 227 -70.22 -49.23 -58.71
N ALA A 228 -71.42 -49.80 -58.68
CA ALA A 228 -72.38 -49.56 -57.61
C ALA A 228 -71.88 -50.02 -56.23
N ASN A 229 -71.08 -51.09 -56.18
CA ASN A 229 -70.54 -51.64 -54.94
C ASN A 229 -69.06 -51.26 -54.70
N ARG A 230 -68.50 -50.40 -55.56
CA ARG A 230 -67.09 -49.93 -55.53
C ARG A 230 -66.09 -51.08 -55.32
N ILE A 231 -66.24 -52.15 -56.09
CA ILE A 231 -65.42 -53.36 -55.96
C ILE A 231 -64.11 -53.17 -56.73
N ALA A 232 -63.00 -53.06 -56.02
CA ALA A 232 -61.68 -52.92 -56.65
C ALA A 232 -61.32 -54.12 -57.55
N ASP A 233 -61.58 -55.35 -57.09
CA ASP A 233 -61.28 -56.58 -57.81
C ASP A 233 -62.52 -57.51 -57.84
N ALA A 234 -63.09 -57.72 -59.02
CA ALA A 234 -64.28 -58.55 -59.22
C ALA A 234 -64.08 -60.04 -58.86
N THR A 235 -62.82 -60.49 -58.74
CA THR A 235 -62.45 -61.86 -58.34
C THR A 235 -62.38 -62.06 -56.83
N LYS A 236 -62.41 -60.98 -56.04
CA LYS A 236 -62.27 -61.01 -54.57
C LYS A 236 -63.56 -60.57 -53.88
N VAL A 237 -64.66 -61.27 -54.15
CA VAL A 237 -65.92 -61.04 -53.43
C VAL A 237 -66.04 -62.04 -52.28
N ASN A 238 -66.21 -61.52 -51.07
CA ASN A 238 -66.39 -62.33 -49.87
C ASN A 238 -67.81 -62.90 -49.79
N VAL A 239 -67.91 -64.18 -49.43
CA VAL A 239 -69.18 -64.85 -49.15
C VAL A 239 -69.88 -64.18 -47.96
N GLY A 240 -71.20 -64.04 -48.04
CA GLY A 240 -72.04 -63.41 -47.02
C GLY A 240 -72.17 -61.89 -47.14
N ARG A 241 -71.42 -61.27 -48.06
CA ARG A 241 -71.52 -59.83 -48.34
C ARG A 241 -72.80 -59.52 -49.10
N ASP A 242 -73.45 -58.43 -48.73
CA ASP A 242 -74.59 -57.89 -49.46
C ASP A 242 -74.09 -57.03 -50.62
N LEU A 243 -74.52 -57.37 -51.85
CA LEU A 243 -74.19 -56.64 -53.07
C LEU A 243 -75.45 -56.09 -53.71
N PHE A 244 -75.43 -54.80 -54.06
CA PHE A 244 -76.45 -54.20 -54.88
C PHE A 244 -76.32 -54.67 -56.33
N VAL A 245 -77.40 -55.19 -56.90
CA VAL A 245 -77.45 -55.66 -58.29
C VAL A 245 -78.39 -54.75 -59.08
N PRO A 246 -77.84 -53.78 -59.85
CA PRO A 246 -78.63 -52.90 -60.72
C PRO A 246 -79.40 -53.66 -61.79
N GLN A 247 -80.65 -53.28 -62.05
CA GLN A 247 -81.47 -53.79 -63.16
C GLN A 247 -82.04 -52.62 -63.97
N LYS A 248 -82.20 -52.84 -65.28
CA LYS A 248 -82.79 -51.88 -66.20
C LYS A 248 -84.26 -52.19 -66.42
#